data_AF-A0AA36C6K5-F1
#
_entry.id   AF-A0AA36C6K5-F1
#
_cell.length_a   1.000
_cell.length_b   1.000
_cell.length_c   1.000
_cell.angle_alpha   90.00
_cell.angle_beta   90.00
_cell.angle_gamma   90.00
#
_symmetry.space_group_name_H-M   'P 1'
#
loop_
_entity.id
_entity.type
_entity.pdbx_description
1 polymer ?
#
loop_
_entity_poly.entity_id
_entity_poly.type
_entity_poly.pdbx_seq_one_letter_code
_entity_poly.pdbx_strand_id
1 'polypeptide(L)'
;MVRVGKLPMPKRKSLLGFFQKGERRQRDRLDEQILALAQQQNTLELIAKRSNNPNVTDLEEFYDAEEEFIKSTPRRRDEDLVIAGGSPEASTSQMARLKTSFEWDAANAKKVEIEEKQRVRRRQAEVEAARVAKEGKEVPEVKPLWFDKLLDPDTKLPVYISNGDYWKCKDRQDWSRCPDLF
;
A
#
# COMPACT_ATOMS: atom_id res chain seq x y z
N MET A 1 -60.08 -41.07 -6.78
CA MET A 1 -59.35 -39.82 -6.51
C MET A 1 -58.03 -40.20 -5.82
N VAL A 2 -56.95 -40.41 -6.59
CA VAL A 2 -55.66 -40.92 -6.06
C VAL A 2 -54.74 -39.73 -5.82
N ARG A 3 -54.32 -39.49 -4.57
CA ARG A 3 -53.27 -38.52 -4.24
C ARG A 3 -51.92 -39.21 -4.33
N VAL A 4 -51.10 -38.83 -5.30
CA VAL A 4 -49.70 -39.26 -5.41
C VAL A 4 -48.85 -38.34 -4.53
N GLY A 5 -48.32 -38.87 -3.42
CA GLY A 5 -47.37 -38.19 -2.55
C GLY A 5 -45.97 -38.14 -3.18
N LYS A 6 -45.33 -36.97 -3.15
CA LYS A 6 -44.00 -36.71 -3.73
C LYS A 6 -42.92 -37.17 -2.73
N LEU A 7 -42.10 -38.16 -3.09
CA LEU A 7 -40.94 -38.60 -2.29
C LEU A 7 -39.81 -37.55 -2.34
N PRO A 8 -39.09 -37.29 -1.22
CA PRO A 8 -38.00 -36.31 -1.21
C PRO A 8 -36.72 -36.90 -1.82
N MET A 9 -36.08 -36.11 -2.69
CA MET A 9 -34.79 -36.45 -3.31
C MET A 9 -33.61 -36.22 -2.35
N PRO A 10 -32.57 -37.06 -2.35
CA PRO A 10 -31.40 -36.88 -1.50
C PRO A 10 -30.55 -35.67 -1.96
N LYS A 11 -30.14 -34.82 -1.00
CA LYS A 11 -29.29 -33.65 -1.25
C LYS A 11 -27.89 -34.09 -1.72
N ARG A 12 -27.50 -33.72 -2.94
CA ARG A 12 -26.13 -33.91 -3.45
C ARG A 12 -25.16 -33.03 -2.65
N LYS A 13 -24.11 -33.62 -2.06
CA LYS A 13 -23.02 -32.87 -1.41
C LYS A 13 -22.20 -32.15 -2.49
N SER A 14 -21.93 -30.86 -2.29
CA SER A 14 -21.14 -30.02 -3.21
C SER A 14 -19.68 -30.46 -3.24
N LEU A 15 -19.20 -30.90 -4.41
CA LEU A 15 -17.79 -31.23 -4.67
C LEU A 15 -16.88 -29.99 -4.63
N LEU A 16 -17.43 -28.80 -4.90
CA LEU A 16 -16.70 -27.53 -4.92
C LEU A 16 -16.12 -27.17 -3.54
N GLY A 17 -16.84 -27.50 -2.46
CA GLY A 17 -16.37 -27.30 -1.10
C GLY A 17 -15.25 -28.25 -0.66
N PHE A 18 -15.15 -29.44 -1.29
CA PHE A 18 -14.04 -30.36 -1.06
C PHE A 18 -12.78 -29.93 -1.83
N PHE A 19 -12.95 -29.44 -3.06
CA PHE A 19 -11.84 -28.94 -3.89
C PHE A 19 -11.14 -27.74 -3.23
N GLN A 20 -11.92 -26.75 -2.76
CA GLN A 20 -11.38 -25.60 -2.02
C GLN A 20 -10.75 -25.97 -0.66
N LYS A 21 -11.21 -27.05 -0.01
CA LYS A 21 -10.58 -27.56 1.22
C LYS A 21 -9.25 -28.25 0.94
N GLY A 22 -9.13 -28.94 -0.20
CA GLY A 22 -7.87 -29.55 -0.65
C GLY A 22 -6.80 -28.51 -0.94
N GLU A 23 -7.15 -27.47 -1.70
CA GLU A 23 -6.24 -26.38 -2.04
C GLU A 23 -5.77 -25.59 -0.81
N ARG A 24 -6.66 -25.33 0.15
CA ARG A 24 -6.28 -24.70 1.43
C ARG A 24 -5.27 -25.55 2.20
N ARG A 25 -5.52 -26.86 2.36
CA ARG A 25 -4.58 -27.76 3.03
C ARG A 25 -3.23 -27.85 2.34
N GLN A 26 -3.20 -27.77 1.01
CA GLN A 26 -1.96 -27.73 0.26
C GLN A 26 -1.20 -26.42 0.50
N ARG A 27 -1.89 -25.28 0.56
CA ARG A 27 -1.29 -23.99 0.93
C ARG A 27 -0.77 -24.00 2.36
N ASP A 28 -1.58 -24.42 3.33
CA ASP A 28 -1.17 -24.50 4.74
C ASP A 28 0.09 -25.36 4.90
N ARG A 29 0.15 -26.50 4.18
CA ARG A 29 1.33 -27.37 4.17
C ARG A 29 2.56 -26.72 3.52
N LEU A 30 2.37 -25.96 2.44
CA LEU A 30 3.47 -25.23 1.79
C LEU A 30 3.97 -24.09 2.68
N ASP A 31 3.08 -23.39 3.37
CA ASP A 31 3.41 -22.32 4.31
C ASP A 31 4.19 -22.87 5.52
N GLU A 32 3.77 -24.03 6.06
CA GLU A 32 4.53 -24.76 7.09
C GLU A 32 5.93 -25.15 6.60
N GLN A 33 6.06 -25.61 5.35
CA GLN A 33 7.36 -25.94 4.76
C GLN A 33 8.26 -24.71 4.58
N ILE A 34 7.70 -23.58 4.14
CA ILE A 34 8.42 -22.31 4.01
C ILE A 34 8.94 -21.84 5.37
N LEU A 35 8.09 -21.90 6.41
CA LEU A 35 8.50 -21.55 7.78
C LEU A 35 9.62 -22.44 8.29
N ALA A 36 9.53 -23.75 8.06
CA ALA A 36 10.58 -24.69 8.47
C ALA A 36 11.92 -24.40 7.76
N LEU A 37 11.88 -24.12 6.45
CA LEU A 37 13.09 -23.77 5.69
C LEU A 37 13.69 -22.43 6.15
N ALA A 38 12.86 -21.44 6.45
CA ALA A 38 13.33 -20.16 6.98
C ALA A 38 14.03 -20.32 8.34
N GLN A 39 13.47 -21.15 9.22
CA GLN A 39 14.08 -21.47 10.51
C GLN A 39 15.42 -22.20 10.36
N GLN A 40 15.50 -23.16 9.43
CA GLN A 40 16.73 -23.89 9.12
C GLN A 40 17.82 -22.96 8.55
N GLN A 41 17.45 -22.08 7.63
CA GLN A 41 18.39 -21.11 7.06
C GLN A 41 18.94 -20.18 8.14
N ASN A 42 18.08 -19.66 9.02
CA ASN A 42 18.48 -18.81 10.13
C ASN A 42 19.44 -19.53 11.10
N THR A 43 19.15 -20.80 11.43
CA THR A 43 20.06 -21.60 12.28
C THR A 43 21.41 -21.84 11.62
N LEU A 44 21.45 -22.16 10.32
CA LEU A 44 22.69 -22.35 9.58
C LEU A 44 23.52 -21.05 9.50
N GLU A 45 22.87 -19.91 9.29
CA GLU A 45 23.55 -18.61 9.30
C GLU A 45 24.12 -18.25 10.67
N LEU A 46 23.39 -18.50 11.75
CA LEU A 46 23.90 -18.29 13.11
C LEU A 46 25.12 -19.17 13.41
N ILE A 47 25.09 -20.44 12.99
CA ILE A 47 26.23 -21.37 13.15
C ILE A 47 27.43 -20.89 12.33
N ALA A 48 27.22 -20.48 11.07
CA ALA A 48 28.27 -19.98 10.20
C ALA A 48 28.91 -18.69 10.74
N LYS A 49 28.10 -17.74 11.23
CA LYS A 49 28.58 -16.48 11.84
C LYS A 49 29.36 -16.75 13.13
N ARG A 50 28.88 -17.65 13.99
CA ARG A 50 29.54 -18.05 15.24
C ARG A 50 30.87 -18.78 15.01
N SER A 51 30.97 -19.54 13.92
CA SER A 51 32.23 -20.16 13.48
C SER A 51 33.26 -19.12 13.03
N ASN A 52 32.83 -18.03 12.41
CA ASN A 52 33.72 -16.99 11.89
C ASN A 52 34.09 -15.91 12.92
N ASN A 53 33.29 -15.73 13.98
CA ASN A 53 33.61 -14.82 15.08
C ASN A 53 32.99 -15.34 16.41
N PRO A 54 33.78 -15.94 17.32
CA PRO A 54 33.24 -16.57 18.53
C PRO A 54 32.72 -15.57 19.59
N ASN A 55 32.84 -14.26 19.35
CA ASN A 55 32.49 -13.20 20.32
C ASN A 55 31.26 -12.36 19.94
N VAL A 56 30.53 -12.73 18.89
CA VAL A 56 29.30 -12.03 18.49
C VAL A 56 28.12 -12.62 19.24
N THR A 57 27.67 -11.92 20.29
CA THR A 57 26.48 -12.27 21.08
C THR A 57 25.23 -11.50 20.68
N ASP A 58 25.34 -10.57 19.73
CA ASP A 58 24.24 -9.67 19.40
C ASP A 58 23.83 -9.84 17.93
N LEU A 59 22.54 -10.11 17.74
CA LEU A 59 21.90 -10.19 16.43
C LEU A 59 21.78 -8.76 15.90
N GLU A 60 22.73 -8.35 15.05
CA GLU A 60 22.50 -7.22 14.16
C GLU A 60 21.30 -7.56 13.27
N GLU A 61 20.16 -6.93 13.57
CA GLU A 61 19.02 -6.87 12.66
C GLU A 61 19.53 -6.37 11.31
N PHE A 62 19.23 -7.14 10.26
CA PHE A 62 19.58 -6.83 8.89
C PHE A 62 18.84 -5.55 8.46
N TYR A 63 19.50 -4.41 8.61
CA TYR A 63 19.04 -3.13 8.06
C TYR A 63 19.78 -2.88 6.75
N ASP A 64 19.02 -2.70 5.66
CA ASP A 64 19.55 -2.35 4.34
C ASP A 64 20.39 -1.06 4.44
N ALA A 65 21.56 -1.01 3.79
CA ALA A 65 22.50 0.11 3.87
C ALA A 65 21.91 1.48 3.44
N GLU A 66 20.79 1.50 2.70
CA GLU A 66 20.04 2.72 2.40
C GLU A 66 19.37 3.34 3.65
N GLU A 67 19.02 2.51 4.64
CA GLU A 67 18.42 2.96 5.88
C GLU A 67 19.45 3.61 6.81
N GLU A 68 20.71 3.19 6.77
CA GLU A 68 21.81 3.90 7.42
C GLU A 68 22.00 5.29 6.81
N PHE A 69 21.85 5.46 5.49
CA PHE A 69 21.89 6.79 4.86
C PHE A 69 20.73 7.67 5.35
N ILE A 70 19.50 7.14 5.41
CA ILE A 70 18.32 7.87 5.91
C ILE A 70 18.45 8.20 7.41
N LYS A 71 19.02 7.30 8.22
CA LYS A 71 19.24 7.50 9.66
C LYS A 71 20.44 8.45 9.95
N SER A 72 21.45 8.44 9.09
CA SER A 72 22.69 9.23 9.23
C SER A 72 22.61 10.61 8.61
N THR A 73 21.69 10.84 7.66
CA THR A 73 21.33 12.21 7.30
C THR A 73 20.82 12.88 8.57
N PRO A 74 21.49 13.94 9.07
CA PRO A 74 20.96 14.72 10.17
C PRO A 74 19.57 15.13 9.72
N ARG A 75 18.51 14.71 10.43
CA ARG A 75 17.17 15.29 10.25
C ARG A 75 17.41 16.77 10.16
N ARG A 76 17.15 17.38 8.99
CA ARG A 76 17.24 18.84 8.94
C ARG A 76 16.30 19.30 10.04
N ARG A 77 16.75 20.20 10.92
CA ARG A 77 15.93 20.72 12.02
C ARG A 77 14.58 21.27 11.54
N ASP A 78 14.46 21.49 10.24
CA ASP A 78 13.27 21.90 9.51
C ASP A 78 12.24 20.78 9.32
N GLU A 79 12.57 19.49 9.50
CA GLU A 79 11.66 18.35 9.24
C GLU A 79 10.61 18.15 10.35
N ASP A 80 10.97 18.43 11.61
CA ASP A 80 9.99 18.50 12.70
C ASP A 80 9.06 19.71 12.52
N LEU A 81 9.54 20.77 11.84
CA LEU A 81 8.72 21.91 11.39
C LEU A 81 7.89 21.58 10.13
N VAL A 82 8.40 20.72 9.23
CA VAL A 82 7.72 20.30 7.99
C VAL A 82 6.53 19.39 8.30
N ILE A 83 6.58 18.60 9.36
CA ILE A 83 5.45 17.78 9.79
C ILE A 83 4.37 18.62 10.49
N ALA A 84 4.77 19.63 11.27
CA ALA A 84 3.82 20.56 11.89
C ALA A 84 3.16 21.51 10.87
N GLY A 85 3.83 21.75 9.73
CA GLY A 85 3.37 22.67 8.70
C GLY A 85 3.24 22.05 7.31
N GLY A 86 3.03 20.75 7.19
CA GLY A 86 2.84 20.02 5.93
C GLY A 86 1.37 19.71 5.67
N SER A 87 1.01 19.40 4.41
CA SER A 87 -0.36 18.97 4.11
C SER A 87 -0.74 17.77 4.99
N PRO A 88 -1.94 17.78 5.63
CA PRO A 88 -2.45 16.66 6.43
C PRO A 88 -2.43 15.32 5.68
N GLU A 89 -2.40 15.38 4.35
CA GLU A 89 -2.47 14.28 3.42
C GLU A 89 -1.10 13.65 3.07
N ALA A 90 -0.04 13.96 3.81
CA ALA A 90 1.26 13.31 3.61
C ALA A 90 1.19 11.82 4.04
N SER A 91 0.67 10.98 3.13
CA SER A 91 0.51 9.51 3.19
C SER A 91 1.66 8.79 3.89
N THR A 92 2.88 9.20 3.57
CA THR A 92 4.12 8.63 4.09
C THR A 92 4.23 8.81 5.60
N SER A 93 3.71 9.90 6.16
CA SER A 93 3.93 10.24 7.56
C SER A 93 3.06 9.43 8.53
N GLN A 94 1.84 9.02 8.18
CA GLN A 94 0.98 8.22 9.08
C GLN A 94 1.33 6.73 9.02
N MET A 95 1.53 6.18 7.82
CA MET A 95 1.88 4.77 7.65
C MET A 95 3.31 4.48 8.11
N ALA A 96 4.27 5.40 7.88
CA ALA A 96 5.62 5.23 8.41
C ALA A 96 5.67 5.29 9.93
N ARG A 97 4.80 6.08 10.59
CA ARG A 97 4.67 6.09 12.06
C ARG A 97 4.18 4.74 12.61
N LEU A 98 3.19 4.12 11.97
CA LEU A 98 2.68 2.80 12.41
C LEU A 98 3.67 1.66 12.12
N LYS A 99 4.43 1.75 11.02
CA LYS A 99 5.50 0.78 10.73
C LYS A 99 6.65 0.87 11.73
N THR A 100 7.02 2.07 12.14
CA THR A 100 8.09 2.30 13.12
C THR A 100 7.69 1.93 14.55
N SER A 101 6.39 1.82 14.85
CA SER A 101 5.88 1.33 16.14
C SER A 101 5.72 -0.20 16.22
N PHE A 102 6.21 -0.97 15.23
CA PHE A 102 6.01 -2.42 15.10
C PHE A 102 4.54 -2.87 14.99
N GLU A 103 3.60 -1.95 14.78
CA GLU A 103 2.17 -2.23 14.58
C GLU A 103 1.85 -2.50 13.09
N TRP A 104 2.47 -3.54 12.54
CA TRP A 104 2.36 -3.90 11.12
C TRP A 104 0.92 -4.16 10.68
N ASP A 105 0.11 -4.80 11.53
CA ASP A 105 -1.29 -5.09 11.23
C ASP A 105 -2.14 -3.82 11.13
N ALA A 106 -1.90 -2.83 12.01
CA ALA A 106 -2.58 -1.54 11.97
C ALA A 106 -2.17 -0.73 10.73
N ALA A 107 -0.88 -0.75 10.38
CA ALA A 107 -0.37 -0.11 9.16
C ALA A 107 -0.98 -0.73 7.89
N ASN A 108 -1.08 -2.06 7.85
CA ASN A 108 -1.68 -2.80 6.74
C ASN A 108 -3.19 -2.52 6.62
N ALA A 109 -3.91 -2.47 7.75
CA ALA A 109 -5.32 -2.11 7.77
C ALA A 109 -5.56 -0.68 7.23
N LYS A 110 -4.76 0.30 7.67
CA LYS A 110 -4.85 1.68 7.19
C LYS A 110 -4.48 1.80 5.71
N LYS A 111 -3.49 1.04 5.23
CA LYS A 111 -3.14 0.95 3.81
C LYS A 111 -4.34 0.49 2.96
N VAL A 112 -5.00 -0.59 3.37
CA VAL A 112 -6.17 -1.12 2.66
C VAL A 112 -7.31 -0.09 2.64
N GLU A 113 -7.56 0.61 3.75
CA GLU A 113 -8.56 1.66 3.82
C GLU A 113 -8.29 2.79 2.80
N ILE A 114 -7.07 3.30 2.76
CA ILE A 114 -6.65 4.39 1.86
C ILE A 114 -6.76 3.95 0.39
N GLU A 115 -6.27 2.75 0.06
CA GLU A 115 -6.39 2.21 -1.29
C GLU A 115 -7.84 2.07 -1.74
N GLU A 116 -8.73 1.62 -0.84
CA GLU A 116 -10.14 1.46 -1.17
C GLU A 116 -10.85 2.82 -1.35
N LYS A 117 -10.55 3.82 -0.51
CA LYS A 117 -11.01 5.21 -0.71
C LYS A 117 -10.61 5.74 -2.09
N GLN A 118 -9.36 5.52 -2.48
CA GLN A 118 -8.86 5.90 -3.81
C GLN A 118 -9.57 5.14 -4.94
N ARG A 119 -9.82 3.83 -4.78
CA ARG A 119 -10.57 3.02 -5.76
C ARG A 119 -12.00 3.49 -5.93
N VAL A 120 -12.68 3.89 -4.85
CA VAL A 120 -14.05 4.42 -4.92
C VAL A 120 -14.06 5.76 -5.68
N ARG A 121 -13.17 6.69 -5.33
CA ARG A 121 -13.06 7.97 -6.05
C ARG A 121 -12.82 7.80 -7.54
N ARG A 122 -11.91 6.89 -7.91
CA ARG A 122 -11.63 6.60 -9.32
C ARG A 122 -12.86 6.07 -10.06
N ARG A 123 -13.58 5.10 -9.46
CA ARG A 123 -14.83 4.56 -10.01
C ARG A 123 -15.89 5.66 -10.19
N GLN A 124 -16.04 6.55 -9.22
CA GLN A 124 -16.97 7.68 -9.32
C GLN A 124 -16.58 8.63 -10.47
N ALA A 125 -15.30 8.97 -10.58
CA ALA A 125 -14.78 9.80 -11.67
C ALA A 125 -14.98 9.13 -13.03
N GLU A 126 -14.76 7.82 -13.15
CA GLU A 126 -14.98 7.05 -14.39
C GLU A 126 -16.47 7.00 -14.78
N VAL A 127 -17.38 6.82 -13.80
CA VAL A 127 -18.83 6.83 -14.04
C VAL A 127 -19.29 8.22 -14.51
N GLU A 128 -18.80 9.28 -13.87
CA GLU A 128 -19.12 10.65 -14.26
C GLU A 128 -18.54 10.99 -15.64
N ALA A 129 -17.29 10.61 -15.90
CA ALA A 129 -16.67 10.70 -17.21
C ALA A 129 -17.50 9.98 -18.28
N ALA A 130 -17.97 8.76 -18.02
CA ALA A 130 -18.82 8.01 -18.94
C ALA A 130 -20.18 8.69 -19.17
N ARG A 131 -20.74 9.37 -18.16
CA ARG A 131 -21.97 10.17 -18.30
C ARG A 131 -21.73 11.40 -19.18
N VAL A 132 -20.69 12.17 -18.89
CA VAL A 132 -20.29 13.38 -19.63
C VAL A 132 -19.98 13.04 -21.10
N ALA A 133 -19.28 11.94 -21.34
CA ALA A 133 -19.00 11.44 -22.69
C ALA A 133 -20.28 11.06 -23.45
N LYS A 134 -21.27 10.44 -22.78
CA LYS A 134 -22.59 10.15 -23.40
C LYS A 134 -23.38 11.41 -23.72
N GLU A 135 -23.21 12.47 -22.93
CA GLU A 135 -23.78 13.80 -23.21
C GLU A 135 -23.00 14.56 -24.30
N GLY A 136 -21.96 13.97 -24.89
CA GLY A 136 -21.14 14.58 -25.94
C GLY A 136 -20.23 15.72 -25.46
N LYS A 137 -20.05 15.86 -24.13
CA LYS A 137 -19.17 16.85 -23.51
C LYS A 137 -17.79 16.25 -23.27
N GLU A 138 -16.77 17.11 -23.19
CA GLU A 138 -15.40 16.67 -22.91
C GLU A 138 -15.28 16.13 -21.48
N VAL A 139 -14.65 14.97 -21.35
CA VAL A 139 -14.39 14.34 -20.06
C VAL A 139 -13.30 15.13 -19.32
N PRO A 140 -13.53 15.55 -18.07
CA PRO A 140 -12.51 16.24 -17.29
C PRO A 140 -11.31 15.31 -17.00
N GLU A 141 -10.11 15.73 -17.42
CA GLU A 141 -8.85 15.03 -17.13
C GLU A 141 -8.48 15.20 -15.66
N VAL A 142 -8.11 14.10 -14.99
CA VAL A 142 -7.59 14.13 -13.62
C VAL A 142 -6.17 14.70 -13.65
N LYS A 143 -6.01 15.96 -13.22
CA LYS A 143 -4.72 16.66 -13.20
C LYS A 143 -4.14 16.73 -11.79
N PRO A 144 -2.81 16.59 -11.63
CA PRO A 144 -2.16 16.79 -10.34
C PRO A 144 -2.30 18.25 -9.88
N LEU A 145 -2.52 18.45 -8.58
CA LEU A 145 -2.85 19.76 -8.00
C LEU A 145 -1.69 20.77 -8.02
N TRP A 146 -0.47 20.29 -7.82
CA TRP A 146 0.73 21.12 -7.60
C TRP A 146 1.68 21.16 -8.80
N PHE A 147 1.27 20.53 -9.91
CA PHE A 147 2.10 20.38 -11.09
C PHE A 147 1.30 20.63 -12.35
N ASP A 148 1.90 21.37 -13.28
CA ASP A 148 1.35 21.57 -14.61
C ASP A 148 2.05 20.62 -15.59
N LYS A 149 1.26 20.05 -16.51
CA LYS A 149 1.76 19.18 -17.58
C LYS A 149 2.19 20.05 -18.77
N LEU A 150 3.48 20.03 -19.08
CA LEU A 150 4.08 20.74 -20.20
C LEU A 150 4.71 19.75 -21.19
N LEU A 151 4.84 20.10 -22.46
CA LEU A 151 5.72 19.37 -23.37
C LEU A 151 7.14 19.95 -23.27
N ASP A 152 8.12 19.08 -23.04
CA ASP A 152 9.53 19.46 -23.13
C ASP A 152 9.85 19.96 -24.55
N PRO A 153 10.40 21.18 -24.71
CA PRO A 153 10.83 21.71 -25.99
C PRO A 153 11.78 20.78 -26.75
N ASP A 154 12.65 20.06 -26.04
CA ASP A 154 13.73 19.27 -26.65
C ASP A 154 13.31 17.82 -26.91
N THR A 155 12.81 17.12 -25.89
CA THR A 155 12.44 15.71 -26.01
C THR A 155 11.03 15.48 -26.56
N LYS A 156 10.19 16.52 -26.61
CA LYS A 156 8.75 16.45 -26.94
C LYS A 156 7.95 15.49 -26.05
N LEU A 157 8.48 15.12 -24.88
CA LEU A 157 7.79 14.30 -23.90
C LEU A 157 6.98 15.16 -22.93
N PRO A 158 5.86 14.65 -22.39
CA PRO A 158 5.13 15.33 -21.34
C PRO A 158 5.93 15.31 -20.02
N VAL A 159 6.21 16.48 -19.47
CA VAL A 159 6.90 16.69 -18.20
C VAL A 159 5.97 17.44 -17.25
N TYR A 160 6.11 17.16 -15.96
CA TYR A 160 5.34 17.84 -14.91
C TYR A 160 6.24 18.84 -14.19
N ILE A 161 5.88 20.12 -14.25
CA ILE A 161 6.63 21.21 -13.62
C ILE A 161 5.82 21.76 -12.45
N SER A 162 6.49 22.07 -11.33
CA SER A 162 5.80 22.64 -10.18
C SER A 162 5.20 24.00 -10.54
N ASN A 163 3.93 24.21 -10.21
CA ASN A 163 3.25 25.49 -10.40
C ASN A 163 3.63 26.55 -9.33
N GLY A 164 4.48 26.18 -8.35
CA GLY A 164 4.92 27.05 -7.26
C GLY A 164 3.87 27.32 -6.18
N ASP A 165 2.64 26.83 -6.34
CA ASP A 165 1.56 27.07 -5.39
C ASP A 165 1.70 26.25 -4.11
N TYR A 166 2.35 25.08 -4.18
CA TYR A 166 2.60 24.24 -3.01
C TYR A 166 3.30 25.04 -1.89
N TRP A 167 4.39 25.74 -2.24
CA TRP A 167 5.16 26.50 -1.26
C TRP A 167 4.39 27.70 -0.72
N LYS A 168 3.59 28.37 -1.55
CA LYS A 168 2.71 29.48 -1.10
C LYS A 168 1.63 28.99 -0.13
N CYS A 169 1.01 27.83 -0.43
CA CYS A 169 0.03 27.19 0.45
C CYS A 169 0.67 26.72 1.75
N LYS A 170 1.88 26.15 1.69
CA LYS A 170 2.66 25.73 2.86
C LYS A 170 3.00 26.91 3.77
N ASP A 171 3.50 28.00 3.22
CA ASP A 171 3.86 29.20 3.98
C ASP A 171 2.65 29.79 4.70
N ARG A 172 1.49 29.76 4.03
CA ARG A 172 0.20 30.22 4.58
C ARG A 172 -0.53 29.21 5.44
N GLN A 173 -0.05 27.97 5.56
CA GLN A 173 -0.77 26.85 6.19
C GLN A 173 -2.18 26.62 5.63
N ASP A 174 -2.39 26.92 4.35
CA ASP A 174 -3.68 26.81 3.67
C ASP A 174 -3.75 25.52 2.84
N TRP A 175 -4.38 24.50 3.42
CA TRP A 175 -4.55 23.17 2.82
C TRP A 175 -5.94 22.94 2.24
N SER A 176 -6.76 23.99 2.11
CA SER A 176 -8.14 23.89 1.60
C SER A 176 -8.24 23.29 0.19
N ARG A 177 -7.17 23.41 -0.61
CA ARG A 177 -7.06 22.84 -1.96
C ARG A 177 -6.78 21.34 -1.96
N CYS A 178 -6.32 20.76 -0.84
CA CYS A 178 -5.93 19.36 -0.79
C CYS A 178 -7.18 18.46 -0.76
N PRO A 179 -7.29 17.48 -1.67
CA PRO A 179 -8.46 16.63 -1.76
C PRO A 179 -8.39 15.48 -0.75
N ASP A 180 -9.32 15.38 0.19
CA ASP A 180 -9.29 14.43 1.32
C ASP A 180 -8.97 12.96 0.93
N LEU A 181 -7.68 12.59 0.92
CA LEU A 181 -7.20 11.31 0.40
C LEU A 181 -7.00 10.24 1.50
N PHE A 182 -7.25 10.57 2.78
CA PHE A 182 -6.80 9.79 3.96
C PHE A 182 -7.90 9.44 4.98
#